data_AF-A0A844I202-F1
#
_entry.id   AF-A0A844I202-F1
#
_cell.length_a   1.000
_cell.length_b   1.000
_cell.length_c   1.000
_cell.angle_alpha   90.00
_cell.angle_beta   90.00
_cell.angle_gamma   90.00
#
_symmetry.space_group_name_H-M   'P 1'
#
loop_
_entity.id
_entity.type
_entity.pdbx_description
1 polymer ?
#
loop_
_entity_poly.entity_id
_entity_poly.type
_entity_poly.pdbx_seq_one_letter_code
_entity_poly.pdbx_strand_id
1 'polypeptide(L)'
;MSEKTFDIAYLSDNLLDLLSDIQNHVEITLTRQGVPWAKVLPLSQAEPTIEKAGLNHSSIVMSNEGTLEPRVAGFWQGQVKISDNFDDTSEEVIAAFYGEEQ
;
A
#
# COMPACT_ATOMS: atom_id res chain seq x y z
N MET A 1 -13.78 21.48 0.12
CA MET A 1 -13.58 20.25 -0.66
C MET A 1 -14.73 20.15 -1.64
N SER A 2 -14.45 20.11 -2.94
CA SER A 2 -15.49 19.89 -3.95
C SER A 2 -15.70 18.38 -4.08
N GLU A 3 -16.92 17.91 -3.87
CA GLU A 3 -17.28 16.49 -4.06
C GLU A 3 -17.79 16.30 -5.49
N LYS A 4 -17.29 15.27 -6.18
CA LYS A 4 -17.67 14.96 -7.56
C LYS A 4 -18.08 13.50 -7.69
N THR A 5 -18.98 13.21 -8.63
CA THR A 5 -19.41 11.85 -8.94
C THR A 5 -18.95 11.47 -10.34
N PHE A 6 -18.45 10.25 -10.50
CA PHE A 6 -17.96 9.74 -11.77
C PHE A 6 -18.53 8.34 -12.03
N ASP A 7 -19.21 8.16 -13.17
CA ASP A 7 -19.73 6.84 -13.57
C ASP A 7 -18.70 6.09 -14.41
N ILE A 8 -18.26 4.94 -13.90
CA ILE A 8 -17.24 4.09 -14.52
C ILE A 8 -17.68 3.53 -15.87
N ALA A 9 -18.98 3.56 -16.19
CA ALA A 9 -19.48 3.18 -17.51
C ALA A 9 -18.91 4.06 -18.64
N TYR A 10 -18.48 5.29 -18.32
CA TYR A 10 -17.92 6.25 -19.26
C TYR A 10 -16.42 6.49 -19.06
N LEU A 11 -15.72 5.54 -18.43
CA LEU A 11 -14.30 5.67 -18.11
C LEU A 11 -13.42 5.83 -19.36
N SER A 12 -13.75 5.15 -20.45
CA SER A 12 -12.97 5.22 -21.69
C SER A 12 -12.87 6.66 -22.23
N ASP A 13 -13.96 7.41 -22.12
CA ASP A 13 -14.10 8.71 -22.77
C ASP A 13 -13.64 9.83 -21.83
N ASN A 14 -13.62 9.59 -20.51
CA ASN A 14 -13.40 10.61 -19.48
C ASN A 14 -12.27 10.26 -18.49
N LEU A 15 -11.35 9.36 -18.88
CA LEU A 15 -10.22 8.97 -18.02
C LEU A 15 -9.33 10.17 -17.65
N LEU A 16 -9.07 11.06 -18.61
CA LEU A 16 -8.23 12.24 -18.37
C LEU A 16 -8.83 13.20 -17.34
N ASP A 17 -10.15 13.42 -17.42
CA ASP A 17 -10.87 14.25 -16.46
C ASP A 17 -10.82 13.64 -15.06
N LEU A 18 -11.02 12.32 -14.95
CA LEU A 18 -10.91 11.60 -13.68
C LEU A 18 -9.50 11.73 -13.08
N LEU A 19 -8.45 11.53 -13.88
CA LEU A 19 -7.07 11.65 -13.41
C LEU A 19 -6.73 13.10 -13.01
N SER A 20 -7.25 14.09 -13.73
CA SER A 20 -7.11 15.50 -13.38
C SER A 20 -7.77 15.81 -12.04
N ASP A 21 -8.99 15.32 -11.82
CA ASP A 21 -9.70 15.49 -10.54
C ASP A 21 -8.90 14.84 -9.38
N ILE A 22 -8.33 13.65 -9.59
CA ILE A 22 -7.48 12.96 -8.60
C ILE A 22 -6.22 13.79 -8.29
N GLN A 23 -5.54 14.29 -9.32
CA GLN A 23 -4.35 15.12 -9.17
C GLN A 23 -4.65 16.43 -8.43
N ASN A 24 -5.83 17.00 -8.66
CA ASN A 24 -6.29 18.22 -8.00
C ASN A 24 -6.85 17.98 -6.60
N HIS A 25 -6.65 16.78 -6.04
CA HIS A 25 -7.08 16.41 -4.69
C HIS A 25 -8.60 16.62 -4.50
N VAL A 26 -9.38 16.27 -5.52
CA VAL A 26 -10.85 16.26 -5.46
C VAL A 26 -11.31 14.92 -4.89
N GLU A 27 -12.34 14.96 -4.05
CA GLU A 27 -13.00 13.74 -3.57
C GLU A 27 -14.00 13.26 -4.62
N ILE A 28 -13.85 11.99 -5.05
CA ILE A 28 -14.61 11.44 -6.17
C ILE A 28 -15.37 10.19 -5.72
N THR A 29 -16.69 10.21 -5.86
CA THR A 29 -17.52 9.01 -5.70
C THR A 29 -17.62 8.29 -7.05
N LEU A 30 -17.13 7.06 -7.10
CA LEU A 30 -17.23 6.19 -8.27
C LEU A 30 -18.58 5.48 -8.25
N THR A 31 -19.36 5.64 -9.32
CA THR A 31 -20.63 4.97 -9.54
C THR A 31 -20.56 4.03 -10.73
N ARG A 32 -21.49 3.08 -10.81
CA ARG A 32 -21.76 2.29 -12.01
C ARG A 32 -23.25 2.36 -12.28
N GLN A 33 -23.65 2.93 -13.42
CA GLN A 33 -25.07 3.14 -13.76
C GLN A 33 -25.84 3.88 -12.64
N GLY A 34 -25.20 4.90 -12.06
CA GLY A 34 -25.77 5.69 -10.96
C GLY A 34 -25.72 5.04 -9.58
N VAL A 35 -25.25 3.80 -9.44
CA VAL A 35 -25.09 3.13 -8.12
C VAL A 35 -23.69 3.40 -7.57
N PRO A 36 -23.51 3.97 -6.37
CA PRO A 36 -22.20 4.23 -5.78
C PRO A 36 -21.50 2.96 -5.32
N TRP A 37 -20.22 2.80 -5.71
CA TRP A 37 -19.42 1.59 -5.49
C TRP A 37 -18.16 1.86 -4.66
N ALA A 38 -17.49 2.99 -4.88
CA ALA A 38 -16.24 3.31 -4.20
C ALA A 38 -16.06 4.82 -4.10
N LYS A 39 -15.11 5.24 -3.25
CA LYS A 39 -14.75 6.64 -3.05
C LYS A 39 -13.24 6.80 -3.16
N VAL A 40 -12.81 7.75 -3.98
CA VAL A 40 -11.40 8.09 -4.17
C VAL A 40 -11.10 9.31 -3.31
N LEU A 41 -10.17 9.12 -2.37
CA LEU A 41 -9.73 10.16 -1.45
C LEU A 41 -8.32 10.61 -1.84
N PRO A 42 -8.06 11.92 -1.86
CA PRO A 42 -6.71 12.45 -2.06
C PRO A 42 -5.78 11.98 -0.95
N LEU A 43 -4.60 11.48 -1.33
CA LEU A 43 -3.55 11.17 -0.37
C LEU A 43 -3.01 12.49 0.19
N SER A 44 -3.41 12.84 1.42
CA SER A 44 -2.79 13.94 2.13
C SER A 44 -1.38 13.48 2.53
N GLN A 45 -0.33 14.02 1.93
CA GLN A 45 1.02 13.82 2.44
C GLN A 45 1.09 14.44 3.84
N ALA A 46 0.92 13.63 4.88
CA ALA A 46 1.52 13.94 6.16
C ALA A 46 3.02 13.65 5.99
N GLU A 47 3.82 14.68 5.78
CA GLU A 47 5.28 14.56 5.87
C GLU A 47 5.66 14.53 7.37
N PRO A 48 6.15 13.41 7.93
CA PRO A 48 6.94 13.50 9.14
C PRO A 48 8.36 13.92 8.71
N THR A 49 8.65 15.21 8.80
CA THR A 49 10.02 15.71 8.74
C THR A 49 10.78 15.15 9.95
N ILE A 50 11.69 14.20 9.73
CA ILE A 50 12.77 13.96 10.70
C ILE A 50 14.10 14.05 9.95
N GLU A 51 14.90 14.99 10.42
CA GLU A 51 16.16 15.44 9.83
C GLU A 51 17.25 14.36 9.89
N LYS A 52 18.04 14.35 8.83
CA LYS A 52 19.11 13.41 8.49
C LYS A 52 20.28 13.39 9.49
N ALA A 53 20.95 12.24 9.57
CA ALA A 53 22.41 12.19 9.67
C ALA A 53 22.99 11.03 8.82
N GLY A 54 23.61 11.39 7.68
CA GLY A 54 24.65 10.72 6.84
C GLY A 54 24.57 9.20 6.57
N LEU A 55 24.81 8.65 5.37
CA LEU A 55 25.40 9.05 4.08
C LEU A 55 24.84 8.03 3.06
N ASN A 56 24.24 8.45 1.93
CA ASN A 56 24.83 8.91 0.66
C ASN A 56 25.55 7.80 -0.12
N HIS A 57 24.87 7.18 -1.08
CA HIS A 57 24.79 7.53 -2.53
C HIS A 57 25.91 6.83 -3.32
N SER A 58 25.68 5.85 -4.21
CA SER A 58 24.79 5.81 -5.38
C SER A 58 24.74 4.37 -5.96
N SER A 59 23.69 3.81 -6.56
CA SER A 59 22.59 4.36 -7.37
C SER A 59 21.65 3.18 -7.75
N ILE A 60 20.40 3.02 -7.29
CA ILE A 60 19.43 3.85 -6.55
C ILE A 60 19.41 3.39 -5.07
N VAL A 61 19.54 4.26 -4.07
CA VAL A 61 20.59 4.08 -3.05
C VAL A 61 20.20 3.43 -1.70
N MET A 62 20.91 2.35 -1.40
CA MET A 62 21.39 1.82 -0.11
C MET A 62 21.45 2.80 1.09
N SER A 63 21.01 2.32 2.27
CA SER A 63 21.88 2.18 3.45
C SER A 63 21.19 1.40 4.57
N ASN A 64 21.93 0.40 5.05
CA ASN A 64 21.86 -0.28 6.34
C ASN A 64 20.72 -1.25 6.64
N GLU A 65 21.04 -2.52 6.42
CA GLU A 65 21.19 -3.46 7.54
C GLU A 65 21.56 -2.72 8.85
N GLY A 66 20.57 -2.51 9.69
CA GLY A 66 20.72 -1.74 10.91
C GLY A 66 19.53 -1.98 11.81
N THR A 67 19.42 -3.23 12.27
CA THR A 67 18.43 -3.72 13.24
C THR A 67 17.00 -3.32 12.88
N LEU A 68 16.32 -4.18 12.12
CA LEU A 68 14.86 -4.16 12.02
C LEU A 68 14.31 -4.12 13.45
N GLU A 69 13.87 -2.95 13.93
CA GLU A 69 13.20 -2.89 15.22
C GLU A 69 12.02 -3.86 15.15
N PRO A 70 11.84 -4.73 16.17
CA PRO A 70 10.80 -5.75 16.12
C PRO A 70 9.48 -5.08 15.78
N ARG A 71 8.80 -5.57 14.75
CA ARG A 71 7.48 -5.04 14.37
C ARG A 71 6.61 -5.04 15.62
N VAL A 72 6.08 -3.87 15.98
CA VAL A 72 5.11 -3.78 17.08
C VAL A 72 3.86 -4.54 16.63
N ALA A 73 3.43 -5.52 17.42
CA ALA A 73 2.27 -6.33 17.07
C ALA A 73 1.03 -5.44 16.88
N GLY A 74 0.36 -5.62 15.75
CA GLY A 74 -0.80 -4.79 15.39
C GLY A 74 -2.05 -5.11 16.21
N PHE A 75 -3.16 -4.50 15.82
CA PHE A 75 -4.50 -4.65 16.42
C PHE A 75 -4.94 -6.10 16.70
N TRP A 76 -4.38 -7.07 15.97
CA TRP A 76 -4.68 -8.49 16.07
C TRP A 76 -3.85 -9.25 17.12
N GLN A 77 -3.01 -8.58 17.90
CA GLN A 77 -2.20 -9.20 18.97
C GLN A 77 -3.11 -9.95 19.96
N GLY A 78 -2.90 -11.26 20.09
CA GLY A 78 -3.71 -12.13 20.98
C GLY A 78 -5.10 -12.51 20.43
N GLN A 79 -5.50 -11.99 19.27
CA GLN A 79 -6.75 -12.38 18.59
C GLN A 79 -6.55 -13.50 17.57
N VAL A 80 -5.32 -13.64 17.04
CA VAL A 80 -4.96 -14.73 16.15
C VAL A 80 -4.28 -15.83 16.97
N LYS A 81 -4.95 -16.97 17.12
CA LYS A 81 -4.34 -18.18 17.66
C LYS A 81 -3.71 -18.97 16.52
N ILE A 82 -2.38 -18.96 16.47
CA ILE A 82 -1.62 -19.85 15.58
C ILE A 82 -1.61 -21.23 16.26
N SER A 83 -1.82 -22.28 15.47
CA SER A 83 -1.77 -23.66 15.95
C SER A 83 -0.32 -24.06 16.24
N ASP A 84 -0.07 -24.89 17.26
CA ASP A 84 1.28 -25.31 17.65
C ASP A 84 2.02 -26.10 16.56
N ASN A 85 1.30 -26.53 15.51
CA ASN A 85 1.83 -27.24 14.33
C ASN A 85 2.01 -26.35 13.10
N PHE A 86 1.89 -25.03 13.22
CA PHE A 86 1.99 -24.12 12.07
C PHE A 86 3.42 -24.04 11.52
N ASP A 87 4.42 -24.33 12.35
CA ASP A 87 5.84 -24.36 11.98
C ASP A 87 6.29 -25.71 11.38
N ASP A 88 5.38 -26.68 11.19
CA ASP A 88 5.70 -28.02 10.64
C ASP A 88 5.89 -28.02 9.10
N THR A 89 6.14 -26.85 8.49
CA THR A 89 6.39 -26.78 7.04
C THR A 89 7.81 -27.28 6.76
N SER A 90 7.97 -28.22 5.83
CA SER A 90 9.29 -28.78 5.50
C SER A 90 10.23 -27.73 4.90
N GLU A 91 11.53 -27.85 5.19
CA GLU A 91 12.57 -26.92 4.72
C GLU A 91 12.59 -26.79 3.19
N GLU A 92 12.33 -27.89 2.47
CA GLU A 92 12.23 -27.91 1.00
C GLU A 92 11.12 -26.98 0.47
N VAL A 93 9.97 -26.96 1.14
CA VAL A 93 8.84 -26.10 0.76
C VAL A 93 9.18 -24.64 1.03
N ILE A 94 9.86 -24.36 2.15
CA ILE A 94 10.29 -23.01 2.52
C ILE A 94 11.33 -22.49 1.50
N ALA A 95 12.33 -23.31 1.15
CA ALA A 95 13.39 -22.96 0.21
C ALA A 95 12.85 -22.56 -1.18
N ALA A 96 11.79 -23.22 -1.65
CA ALA A 96 11.15 -22.89 -2.93
C ALA A 96 10.59 -21.45 -3.01
N PHE A 97 10.19 -20.85 -1.87
CA PHE A 97 9.69 -19.46 -1.84
C PHE A 97 10.80 -18.42 -1.87
N TYR A 98 12.03 -18.79 -1.49
CA TYR A 98 13.19 -17.90 -1.46
C TYR A 98 14.11 -18.05 -2.67
N GLY A 99 13.74 -18.92 -3.61
CA GLY A 99 14.52 -19.13 -4.84
C GLY A 99 15.87 -19.79 -4.58
N GLU A 100 16.02 -20.48 -3.44
CA GLU A 100 17.15 -21.36 -3.19
C GLU A 100 16.93 -22.63 -4.04
N GLU A 101 17.45 -22.61 -5.26
CA GLU A 101 17.63 -23.82 -6.06
C GLU A 101 18.62 -24.75 -5.34
N GLN A 102 18.32 -26.05 -5.37
CA GLN A 102 19.01 -27.16 -4.69
C GLN A 102 20.55 -27.16 -4.79
#